data_AF-A0A6J0N8I7-F1
#
_entry.id   AF-A0A6J0N8I7-F1
#
_cell.length_a   1.000
_cell.length_b   1.000
_cell.length_c   1.000
_cell.angle_alpha   90.00
_cell.angle_beta   90.00
_cell.angle_gamma   90.00
#
_symmetry.space_group_name_H-M   'P 1'
#
loop_
_entity.id
_entity.type
_entity.pdbx_description
1 polymer ?
#
loop_
_entity_poly.entity_id
_entity_poly.type
_entity_poly.pdbx_seq_one_letter_code
_entity_poly.pdbx_strand_id
1 'polypeptide(L)'
;MANKGDKKLTWLIKSLSSCPSLIFSPFVNGVCKRYSDASDKSEKESMDVSGFHVLPSQVESVRLIFKRHPDIAVEFRAKNQHLRKACMDFLLSLIETLCQSLEELSSEDLVEADVALTYLKDAGFKVEWLEKKLDHVKAKKEKEQFCVARLQEMEDSLLNLWKKCSDLDAQVEKEEEELSATRTPLSFDDAV
;
A
#
# COMPACT_ATOMS: atom_id res chain seq x y z
N MET A 1 5.89 4.94 11.90
CA MET A 1 4.45 4.80 12.23
C MET A 1 3.91 3.63 11.41
N ALA A 2 3.35 2.60 12.05
CA ALA A 2 2.83 1.43 11.34
C ALA A 2 1.56 1.82 10.57
N ASN A 3 1.54 1.59 9.26
CA ASN A 3 0.46 1.96 8.35
C ASN A 3 -0.82 1.19 8.75
N LYS A 4 -1.96 1.87 8.69
CA LYS A 4 -3.28 1.34 9.06
C LYS A 4 -3.76 0.29 8.05
N GLY A 5 -3.22 0.31 6.83
CA GLY A 5 -3.43 -0.69 5.77
C GLY A 5 -2.84 -2.05 6.11
N ASP A 6 -1.57 -2.10 6.53
CA ASP A 6 -0.82 -3.34 6.83
C ASP A 6 -1.56 -4.22 7.85
N LYS A 7 -2.16 -3.59 8.86
CA LYS A 7 -2.88 -4.31 9.91
C LYS A 7 -4.18 -4.95 9.41
N LYS A 8 -4.80 -4.39 8.37
CA LYS A 8 -6.10 -4.85 7.85
C LYS A 8 -5.91 -6.09 6.97
N LEU A 9 -4.96 -6.07 6.03
CA LEU A 9 -4.67 -7.20 5.16
C LEU A 9 -4.04 -8.37 5.93
N THR A 10 -3.03 -8.10 6.74
CA THR A 10 -2.39 -9.14 7.57
C THR A 10 -3.37 -9.80 8.54
N TRP A 11 -4.35 -9.06 9.07
CA TRP A 11 -5.41 -9.63 9.92
C TRP A 11 -6.40 -10.47 9.11
N LEU A 12 -6.79 -10.05 7.90
CA LEU A 12 -7.68 -10.80 7.03
C LEU A 12 -7.04 -12.08 6.50
N ILE A 13 -5.77 -12.05 6.10
CA ILE A 13 -5.03 -13.25 5.70
C ILE A 13 -4.90 -14.23 6.87
N LYS A 14 -4.55 -13.75 8.07
CA LYS A 14 -4.53 -14.60 9.28
C LYS A 14 -5.91 -15.14 9.64
N SER A 15 -6.98 -14.38 9.41
CA SER A 15 -8.35 -14.83 9.66
C SER A 15 -8.78 -15.92 8.67
N LEU A 16 -8.42 -15.79 7.38
CA LEU A 16 -8.69 -16.80 6.36
C LEU A 16 -7.83 -18.06 6.54
N SER A 17 -6.56 -17.93 6.94
CA SER A 17 -5.69 -19.07 7.27
C SER A 17 -6.13 -19.83 8.53
N SER A 18 -6.84 -19.15 9.44
CA SER A 18 -7.39 -19.73 10.67
C SER A 18 -8.77 -20.37 10.45
N CYS A 19 -9.33 -20.34 9.23
CA CYS A 19 -10.56 -21.04 8.89
C CYS A 19 -10.25 -22.48 8.45
N PRO A 20 -10.52 -23.52 9.27
CA PRO A 20 -10.17 -24.90 8.92
C PRO A 20 -10.97 -25.45 7.72
N SER A 21 -11.95 -24.71 7.20
CA SER A 21 -12.78 -25.11 6.06
C SER A 21 -12.07 -24.99 4.70
N LEU A 22 -10.87 -24.42 4.63
CA LEU A 22 -10.07 -24.36 3.40
C LEU A 22 -9.08 -25.54 3.26
N ILE A 23 -9.04 -26.45 4.23
CA ILE A 23 -8.33 -27.72 4.07
C ILE A 23 -9.26 -28.70 3.36
N PHE A 24 -8.89 -28.99 2.12
CA PHE A 24 -9.26 -30.16 1.32
C PHE A 24 -9.82 -31.29 2.18
N SER A 25 -11.12 -31.57 2.09
CA SER A 25 -11.71 -32.75 2.73
C SER A 25 -11.49 -33.96 1.84
N PRO A 26 -10.88 -35.05 2.35
CA PRO A 26 -11.39 -36.38 2.11
C PRO A 26 -12.04 -36.87 3.41
N PHE A 27 -13.35 -37.04 3.32
CA PHE A 27 -14.15 -38.04 4.03
C PHE A 27 -13.49 -38.76 5.24
N VAL A 28 -13.89 -38.44 6.47
CA VAL A 28 -14.00 -39.45 7.55
C VAL A 28 -15.10 -39.06 8.54
N ASN A 29 -15.89 -40.07 8.90
CA ASN A 29 -16.97 -40.08 9.89
C ASN A 29 -16.62 -39.43 11.24
N GLY A 30 -17.63 -38.82 11.87
CA GLY A 30 -17.74 -38.79 13.33
C GLY A 30 -17.66 -37.40 13.97
N VAL A 31 -18.84 -36.83 14.24
CA VAL A 31 -19.17 -35.87 15.31
C VAL A 31 -18.20 -34.70 15.51
N CYS A 32 -18.48 -33.55 14.88
CA CYS A 32 -17.93 -32.27 15.32
C CYS A 32 -18.95 -31.54 16.21
N LYS A 33 -18.54 -31.34 17.46
CA LYS A 33 -19.29 -30.82 18.60
C LYS A 33 -19.73 -29.37 18.37
N ARG A 34 -21.01 -29.08 18.60
CA ARG A 34 -21.59 -27.73 18.59
C ARG A 34 -20.90 -26.87 19.66
N TYR A 35 -20.35 -25.73 19.24
CA TYR A 35 -20.09 -24.61 20.14
C TYR A 35 -21.04 -23.48 19.72
N SER A 36 -22.11 -23.34 20.50
CA SER A 36 -22.90 -22.12 20.56
C SER A 36 -22.15 -21.18 21.49
N ASP A 37 -21.86 -19.95 21.06
CA ASP A 37 -21.58 -18.88 22.00
C ASP A 37 -22.19 -17.55 21.56
N ALA A 38 -22.45 -16.74 22.58
CA ALA A 38 -23.50 -15.75 22.71
C ALA A 38 -23.63 -14.70 21.58
N SER A 39 -24.88 -14.54 21.19
CA SER A 39 -25.40 -13.57 20.22
C SER A 39 -25.60 -12.21 20.88
N ASP A 40 -24.70 -11.26 20.61
CA ASP A 40 -25.01 -9.83 20.74
C ASP A 40 -25.65 -9.37 19.42
N LYS A 41 -26.99 -9.28 19.40
CA LYS A 41 -27.78 -8.91 18.21
C LYS A 41 -27.74 -7.41 18.00
N SER A 42 -26.68 -6.95 17.36
CA SER A 42 -26.79 -5.80 16.46
C SER A 42 -27.20 -6.39 15.10
N GLU A 43 -28.51 -6.41 14.83
CA GLU A 43 -29.04 -6.66 13.48
C GLU A 43 -28.59 -5.50 12.58
N LYS A 44 -27.32 -5.53 12.15
CA LYS A 44 -26.86 -4.73 11.02
C LYS A 44 -27.54 -5.31 9.80
N GLU A 45 -28.56 -4.61 9.35
CA GLU A 45 -29.33 -4.92 8.14
C GLU A 45 -28.36 -5.16 6.97
N SER A 46 -28.06 -6.42 6.68
CA SER A 46 -27.20 -6.81 5.57
C SER A 46 -28.04 -6.88 4.30
N MET A 47 -27.55 -6.31 3.21
CA MET A 47 -28.27 -6.30 1.94
C MET A 47 -27.70 -7.37 1.00
N ASP A 48 -28.57 -8.12 0.34
CA ASP A 48 -28.15 -9.08 -0.69
C ASP A 48 -27.88 -8.36 -2.02
N VAL A 49 -26.67 -8.53 -2.55
CA VAL A 49 -26.27 -8.05 -3.88
C VAL A 49 -25.67 -9.23 -4.64
N SER A 50 -26.35 -9.67 -5.70
CA SER A 50 -25.90 -10.79 -6.54
C SER A 50 -25.64 -12.08 -5.75
N GLY A 51 -26.44 -12.33 -4.70
CA GLY A 51 -26.29 -13.47 -3.81
C GLY A 51 -25.20 -13.31 -2.74
N PHE A 52 -24.65 -12.11 -2.53
CA PHE A 52 -23.70 -11.80 -1.45
C PHE A 52 -24.36 -10.89 -0.41
N HIS A 53 -24.30 -11.29 0.87
CA HIS A 53 -24.73 -10.45 1.98
C HIS A 53 -23.62 -9.46 2.36
N VAL A 54 -23.85 -8.17 2.12
CA VAL A 54 -22.87 -7.09 2.33
C VAL A 54 -23.43 -6.01 3.25
N LEU A 55 -22.54 -5.22 3.85
CA LEU A 55 -22.97 -4.07 4.67
C LEU A 55 -23.58 -2.99 3.78
N PRO A 56 -24.55 -2.19 4.27
CA PRO A 56 -25.15 -1.11 3.48
C PRO A 56 -24.13 -0.14 2.88
N SER A 57 -23.03 0.15 3.60
CA SER A 57 -21.94 1.01 3.13
C SER A 57 -21.14 0.44 1.95
N GLN A 58 -21.21 -0.88 1.71
CA GLN A 58 -20.48 -1.58 0.65
C GLN A 58 -21.34 -1.85 -0.59
N VAL A 59 -22.66 -1.71 -0.48
CA VAL A 59 -23.63 -2.10 -1.52
C VAL A 59 -23.31 -1.46 -2.86
N GLU A 60 -23.05 -0.15 -2.88
CA GLU A 60 -22.80 0.57 -4.13
C GLU A 60 -21.49 0.12 -4.80
N SER A 61 -20.43 -0.08 -4.01
CA SER A 61 -19.16 -0.61 -4.50
C SER A 61 -19.32 -2.00 -5.12
N VAL A 62 -20.06 -2.89 -4.46
CA VAL A 62 -20.31 -4.26 -4.95
C VAL A 62 -21.17 -4.23 -6.20
N ARG A 63 -22.22 -3.40 -6.25
CA ARG A 63 -23.02 -3.21 -7.46
C ARG A 63 -22.17 -2.71 -8.63
N LEU A 64 -21.27 -1.77 -8.38
CA LEU A 64 -20.38 -1.24 -9.40
C LEU A 64 -19.41 -2.31 -9.95
N ILE A 65 -18.88 -3.16 -9.08
CA ILE A 65 -18.02 -4.28 -9.47
C ILE A 65 -18.78 -5.22 -10.40
N PHE A 66 -19.97 -5.69 -10.01
CA PHE A 66 -20.78 -6.58 -10.86
C PHE A 66 -21.27 -5.89 -12.15
N LYS A 67 -21.49 -4.57 -12.14
CA LYS A 67 -21.84 -3.83 -13.35
C LYS A 67 -20.70 -3.79 -14.36
N ARG A 68 -19.44 -3.66 -13.91
CA ARG A 68 -18.25 -3.60 -14.77
C ARG A 68 -17.70 -4.98 -15.12
N HIS A 69 -17.85 -5.93 -14.21
CA HIS A 69 -17.32 -7.29 -14.26
C HIS A 69 -18.44 -8.27 -13.86
N PRO A 70 -19.46 -8.46 -14.72
CA PRO A 70 -20.62 -9.29 -14.41
C PRO A 70 -20.26 -10.77 -14.22
N ASP A 71 -19.14 -11.22 -14.80
CA ASP A 71 -18.63 -12.58 -14.75
C ASP A 71 -17.73 -12.88 -13.54
N ILE A 72 -17.47 -11.88 -12.69
CA ILE A 72 -16.49 -11.94 -11.60
C ILE A 72 -16.66 -13.12 -10.65
N ALA A 73 -17.89 -13.56 -10.39
CA ALA A 73 -18.19 -14.63 -9.44
C ALA A 73 -18.97 -15.80 -10.07
N VAL A 74 -18.89 -15.97 -11.39
CA VAL A 74 -19.64 -17.03 -12.11
C VAL A 74 -19.18 -18.43 -11.70
N GLU A 75 -17.90 -18.61 -11.39
CA GLU A 75 -17.31 -19.89 -10.99
C GLU A 75 -17.26 -20.07 -9.46
N PHE A 76 -17.66 -19.04 -8.71
CA PHE A 76 -17.66 -19.04 -7.26
C PHE A 76 -18.83 -19.87 -6.70
N ARG A 77 -18.52 -21.03 -6.13
CA ARG A 77 -19.52 -22.04 -5.72
C ARG A 77 -19.77 -22.12 -4.21
N ALA A 78 -19.25 -21.19 -3.40
CA ALA A 78 -19.46 -21.21 -1.97
C ALA A 78 -20.95 -21.07 -1.61
N LYS A 79 -21.48 -22.05 -0.87
CA LYS A 79 -22.86 -22.06 -0.34
C LYS A 79 -22.99 -21.39 1.03
N ASN A 80 -21.90 -21.37 1.80
CA ASN A 80 -21.88 -20.80 3.14
C ASN A 80 -21.91 -19.27 3.09
N GLN A 81 -22.94 -18.63 3.64
CA GLN A 81 -23.12 -17.18 3.57
C GLN A 81 -22.00 -16.38 4.26
N HIS A 82 -21.43 -16.90 5.36
CA HIS A 82 -20.28 -16.25 6.01
C HIS A 82 -19.05 -16.26 5.11
N LEU A 83 -18.80 -17.37 4.40
CA LEU A 83 -17.70 -17.46 3.44
C LEU A 83 -17.92 -16.51 2.26
N ARG A 84 -19.13 -16.46 1.71
CA ARG A 84 -19.48 -15.52 0.63
C ARG A 84 -19.21 -14.08 1.04
N LYS A 85 -19.68 -13.69 2.23
CA LYS A 85 -19.43 -12.36 2.81
C LYS A 85 -17.93 -12.09 2.99
N ALA A 86 -17.20 -13.03 3.59
CA ALA A 86 -15.76 -12.88 3.84
C ALA A 86 -14.96 -12.71 2.54
N CYS A 87 -15.28 -13.49 1.49
CA CYS A 87 -14.64 -13.33 0.18
C CYS A 87 -14.93 -11.97 -0.46
N MET A 88 -16.17 -11.46 -0.33
CA MET A 88 -16.52 -10.14 -0.85
C MET A 88 -15.84 -9.02 -0.05
N ASP A 89 -15.80 -9.12 1.28
CA ASP A 89 -15.07 -8.17 2.13
C ASP A 89 -13.57 -8.17 1.81
N PHE A 90 -13.00 -9.35 1.51
CA PHE A 90 -11.61 -9.51 1.11
C PHE A 90 -11.32 -8.85 -0.25
N LEU A 91 -12.17 -9.11 -1.26
CA LEU A 91 -12.09 -8.46 -2.57
C LEU A 91 -12.17 -6.93 -2.46
N LEU A 92 -13.12 -6.41 -1.67
CA LEU A 92 -13.25 -4.97 -1.45
C LEU A 92 -12.01 -4.38 -0.77
N SER A 93 -11.47 -5.07 0.24
CA SER A 93 -10.26 -4.62 0.94
C SER A 93 -9.05 -4.59 0.01
N LEU A 94 -8.91 -5.56 -0.88
CA LEU A 94 -7.85 -5.57 -1.88
C LEU A 94 -7.98 -4.38 -2.85
N ILE A 95 -9.19 -4.11 -3.35
CA ILE A 95 -9.45 -2.96 -4.23
C ILE A 95 -9.13 -1.65 -3.49
N GLU A 96 -9.53 -1.52 -2.23
CA GLU A 96 -9.20 -0.37 -1.38
C GLU A 96 -7.68 -0.17 -1.28
N THR A 97 -6.91 -1.23 -1.02
CA THR A 97 -5.44 -1.19 -0.98
C THR A 97 -4.87 -0.67 -2.30
N LEU A 98 -5.30 -1.18 -3.45
CA LEU A 98 -4.80 -0.70 -4.76
C LEU A 98 -5.22 0.73 -5.11
N CYS A 99 -6.20 1.29 -4.39
CA CYS A 99 -6.62 2.69 -4.53
C CYS A 99 -5.87 3.66 -3.60
N GLN A 100 -5.02 3.16 -2.70
CA GLN A 100 -4.21 4.00 -1.82
C GLN A 100 -3.19 4.83 -2.62
N SER A 101 -2.65 5.87 -1.97
CA SER A 101 -1.58 6.65 -2.57
C SER A 101 -0.35 5.77 -2.76
N LEU A 102 0.46 6.07 -3.78
CA LEU A 102 1.68 5.31 -4.01
C LEU A 102 2.64 5.46 -2.82
N GLU A 103 2.71 6.64 -2.21
CA GLU A 103 3.53 6.92 -1.03
C GLU A 103 3.17 6.02 0.17
N GLU A 104 1.89 5.75 0.40
CA GLU A 104 1.42 4.89 1.49
C GLU A 104 1.56 3.39 1.17
N LEU A 105 1.59 3.03 -0.11
CA LEU A 105 1.73 1.64 -0.55
C LEU A 105 3.19 1.17 -0.44
N SER A 106 3.42 0.11 0.34
CA SER A 106 4.72 -0.54 0.42
C SER A 106 4.91 -1.61 -0.66
N SER A 107 6.16 -2.02 -0.90
CA SER A 107 6.47 -3.18 -1.75
C SER A 107 5.83 -4.46 -1.21
N GLU A 108 5.81 -4.61 0.10
CA GLU A 108 5.25 -5.73 0.83
C GLU A 108 3.73 -5.81 0.63
N ASP A 109 3.03 -4.68 0.65
CA ASP A 109 1.58 -4.63 0.37
C ASP A 109 1.26 -5.11 -1.06
N LEU A 110 2.12 -4.77 -2.03
CA LEU A 110 1.95 -5.20 -3.42
C LEU A 110 2.20 -6.70 -3.60
N VAL A 111 3.10 -7.29 -2.82
CA VAL A 111 3.32 -8.75 -2.77
C VAL A 111 2.14 -9.43 -2.08
N GLU A 112 1.65 -8.87 -0.97
CA GLU A 112 0.46 -9.38 -0.28
C GLU A 112 -0.78 -9.33 -1.19
N ALA A 113 -0.89 -8.30 -2.03
CA ALA A 113 -1.94 -8.17 -3.03
C ALA A 113 -1.89 -9.26 -4.12
N ASP A 114 -0.71 -9.68 -4.60
CA ASP A 114 -0.58 -10.82 -5.53
C ASP A 114 -1.10 -12.12 -4.90
N VAL A 115 -0.68 -12.35 -3.66
CA VAL A 115 -1.08 -13.53 -2.89
C VAL A 115 -2.60 -13.52 -2.68
N ALA A 116 -3.17 -12.37 -2.34
CA ALA A 116 -4.61 -12.18 -2.20
C ALA A 116 -5.38 -12.47 -3.51
N LEU A 117 -4.87 -12.00 -4.66
CA LEU A 117 -5.46 -12.29 -5.97
C LEU A 117 -5.45 -13.78 -6.29
N THR A 118 -4.35 -14.46 -5.98
CA THR A 118 -4.23 -15.92 -6.14
C THR A 118 -5.30 -16.64 -5.35
N TYR A 119 -5.50 -16.29 -4.07
CA TYR A 119 -6.57 -16.87 -3.25
C TYR A 119 -7.98 -16.63 -3.80
N LEU A 120 -8.26 -15.42 -4.31
CA LEU A 120 -9.56 -15.11 -4.91
C LEU A 120 -9.81 -15.95 -6.18
N LYS A 121 -8.78 -16.13 -7.00
CA LYS A 121 -8.83 -16.96 -8.20
C LYS A 121 -9.06 -18.43 -7.87
N ASP A 122 -8.35 -18.95 -6.87
CA ASP A 122 -8.53 -20.32 -6.37
C ASP A 122 -9.94 -20.54 -5.79
N ALA A 123 -10.54 -19.49 -5.21
CA ALA A 123 -11.93 -19.52 -4.76
C ALA A 123 -12.95 -19.51 -5.93
N GLY A 124 -12.51 -19.22 -7.16
CA GLY A 124 -13.35 -19.16 -8.36
C GLY A 124 -13.79 -17.75 -8.77
N PHE A 125 -13.09 -16.70 -8.31
CA PHE A 125 -13.31 -15.35 -8.82
C PHE A 125 -12.49 -15.08 -10.09
N LYS A 126 -13.11 -14.41 -11.07
CA LYS A 126 -12.46 -13.91 -12.29
C LYS A 126 -11.89 -12.52 -12.06
N VAL A 127 -10.64 -12.46 -11.62
CA VAL A 127 -9.94 -11.23 -11.19
C VAL A 127 -8.81 -10.79 -12.13
N GLU A 128 -8.79 -11.25 -13.37
CA GLU A 128 -7.75 -10.94 -14.36
C GLU A 128 -7.63 -9.44 -14.66
N TRP A 129 -8.75 -8.72 -14.54
CA TRP A 129 -8.76 -7.26 -14.66
C TRP A 129 -8.03 -6.58 -13.50
N LEU A 130 -8.10 -7.16 -12.29
CA LEU A 130 -7.47 -6.64 -11.09
C LEU A 130 -5.98 -7.01 -11.05
N GLU A 131 -5.61 -8.20 -11.54
CA GLU A 131 -4.21 -8.58 -11.81
C GLU A 131 -3.51 -7.52 -12.69
N LYS A 132 -4.11 -7.16 -13.83
CA LYS A 132 -3.58 -6.11 -14.72
C LYS A 132 -3.49 -4.73 -14.06
N LYS A 133 -4.40 -4.42 -13.13
CA LYS A 133 -4.35 -3.16 -12.38
C LYS A 133 -3.24 -3.17 -11.35
N LEU A 134 -3.01 -4.29 -10.68
CA LEU A 134 -1.89 -4.47 -9.76
C LEU A 134 -0.54 -4.32 -10.48
N ASP A 135 -0.37 -4.94 -11.65
CA ASP A 135 0.84 -4.77 -12.47
C ASP A 135 1.10 -3.30 -12.82
N HIS A 136 0.04 -2.56 -13.18
CA HIS A 136 0.15 -1.13 -13.46
C HIS A 136 0.54 -0.32 -12.23
N VAL A 137 0.03 -0.67 -11.05
CA VAL A 137 0.39 -0.02 -9.78
C VAL A 137 1.86 -0.30 -9.44
N LYS A 138 2.32 -1.56 -9.57
CA LYS A 138 3.73 -1.94 -9.36
C LYS A 138 4.69 -1.14 -10.26
N ALA A 139 4.40 -1.07 -11.56
CA ALA A 139 5.22 -0.30 -12.49
C ALA A 139 5.29 1.19 -12.13
N LYS A 140 4.17 1.77 -11.65
CA LYS A 140 4.17 3.15 -11.16
C LYS A 140 4.98 3.30 -9.86
N LYS A 141 4.91 2.33 -8.94
CA LYS A 141 5.65 2.33 -7.68
C LYS A 141 7.16 2.27 -7.92
N GLU A 142 7.61 1.42 -8.83
CA GLU A 142 9.02 1.35 -9.24
C GLU A 142 9.50 2.69 -9.83
N LYS A 143 8.68 3.32 -10.68
CA LYS A 143 9.00 4.63 -11.25
C LYS A 143 9.07 5.73 -10.18
N GLU A 144 8.16 5.71 -9.20
CA GLU A 144 8.19 6.63 -8.05
C GLU A 144 9.50 6.47 -7.28
N GLN A 145 9.86 5.24 -6.90
CA GLN A 145 11.10 4.94 -6.18
C GLN A 145 12.34 5.41 -6.93
N PHE A 146 12.38 5.17 -8.25
CA PHE A 146 13.46 5.67 -9.11
C PHE A 146 13.55 7.21 -9.08
N CYS A 147 12.42 7.90 -9.23
CA CYS A 147 12.37 9.36 -9.19
C CYS A 147 12.83 9.91 -7.82
N VAL A 148 12.41 9.28 -6.73
CA VAL A 148 12.81 9.66 -5.36
C VAL A 148 14.32 9.50 -5.18
N ALA A 149 14.89 8.36 -5.59
CA ALA A 149 16.33 8.13 -5.49
C ALA A 149 17.14 9.19 -6.27
N ARG A 150 16.68 9.53 -7.48
CA ARG A 150 17.32 10.56 -8.31
C ARG A 150 17.21 11.96 -7.70
N LEU A 151 16.07 12.29 -7.08
CA LEU A 151 15.91 13.57 -6.39
C LEU A 151 16.88 13.68 -5.21
N GLN A 152 17.04 12.60 -4.43
CA GLN A 152 17.99 12.58 -3.32
C GLN A 152 19.44 12.80 -3.80
N GLU A 153 19.84 12.14 -4.90
CA GLU A 153 21.17 12.33 -5.49
C GLU A 153 21.41 13.79 -5.92
N MET A 154 20.40 14.43 -6.51
CA MET A 154 20.46 15.84 -6.90
C MET A 154 20.56 16.76 -5.68
N GLU A 155 19.82 16.46 -4.61
CA GLU A 155 19.86 17.23 -3.36
C GLU A 155 21.23 17.13 -2.67
N ASP A 156 21.81 15.92 -2.60
CA ASP A 156 23.15 15.71 -2.05
C ASP A 156 24.22 16.45 -2.87
N SER A 157 24.07 16.46 -4.20
CA SER A 157 24.95 17.20 -5.10
C SER A 157 24.86 18.71 -4.89
N LEU A 158 23.65 19.25 -4.71
CA LEU A 158 23.44 20.66 -4.38
C LEU A 158 24.06 21.03 -3.04
N LEU A 159 23.91 20.17 -2.03
CA LEU A 159 24.50 20.39 -0.70
C LEU A 159 26.03 20.43 -0.75
N ASN A 160 26.64 19.54 -1.55
CA ASN A 160 28.10 19.55 -1.78
C ASN A 160 28.56 20.83 -2.51
N LEU A 161 27.81 21.28 -3.53
CA LEU A 161 28.13 22.52 -4.25
C LEU A 161 27.99 23.74 -3.33
N TRP A 162 26.94 23.81 -2.53
CA TRP A 162 26.74 24.90 -1.58
C TRP A 162 27.92 25.01 -0.61
N LYS A 163 28.39 23.88 -0.07
CA LYS A 163 29.58 23.85 0.79
C LYS A 163 30.82 24.41 0.08
N LYS A 164 31.08 24.00 -1.16
CA LYS A 164 32.20 24.53 -1.95
C LYS A 164 32.08 26.03 -2.21
N CYS A 165 30.86 26.52 -2.45
CA CYS A 165 30.62 27.96 -2.60
C CYS A 165 30.96 28.70 -1.31
N SER A 166 30.56 28.20 -0.14
CA SER A 166 30.93 28.80 1.15
C SER A 166 32.44 28.78 1.41
N ASP A 167 33.13 27.69 1.06
CA ASP A 167 34.59 27.59 1.19
C ASP A 167 35.32 28.59 0.26
N LEU A 168 34.77 28.84 -0.94
CA LEU A 168 35.30 29.84 -1.87
C LEU A 168 35.00 31.27 -1.42
N ASP A 169 33.80 31.52 -0.89
CA ASP A 169 33.39 32.82 -0.34
C ASP A 169 34.34 33.25 0.78
N ALA A 170 34.65 32.34 1.71
CA ALA A 170 35.63 32.59 2.77
C ALA A 170 37.06 32.87 2.24
N GLN A 171 37.44 32.27 1.10
CA GLN A 171 38.73 32.57 0.46
C GLN A 171 38.74 33.95 -0.19
N VAL A 172 37.64 34.36 -0.81
CA VAL A 172 37.49 35.69 -1.41
C VAL A 172 37.59 36.77 -0.34
N GLU A 173 36.83 36.66 0.76
CA GLU A 173 36.88 37.61 1.87
C GLU A 173 38.29 37.76 2.44
N LYS A 174 39.01 36.63 2.59
CA LYS A 174 40.40 36.65 3.06
C LYS A 174 41.33 37.39 2.08
N GLU A 175 41.24 37.13 0.78
CA GLU A 175 42.07 37.84 -0.21
C GLU A 175 41.73 39.33 -0.28
N GLU A 176 40.45 39.70 -0.13
CA GLU A 176 40.04 41.11 -0.06
C GLU A 176 40.65 41.83 1.16
N GLU A 177 40.68 41.17 2.33
CA GLU A 177 41.36 41.69 3.52
C GLU A 177 42.87 41.89 3.28
N GLU A 178 43.58 40.88 2.73
CA GLU A 178 45.02 40.98 2.41
C GLU A 178 45.33 42.08 1.38
N LEU A 179 44.45 42.24 0.39
CA LEU A 179 44.56 43.28 -0.63
C LEU A 179 44.30 44.68 -0.05
N SER A 180 43.36 44.80 0.89
CA SER A 180 43.11 46.05 1.62
C SER A 180 44.32 46.46 2.49
N ALA A 181 44.96 45.50 3.15
CA ALA A 181 46.14 45.73 3.99
C ALA A 181 47.34 46.20 3.15
N THR A 182 47.61 45.55 2.01
CA THR A 182 48.72 45.93 1.10
C THR A 182 48.52 47.28 0.41
N ARG A 183 47.27 47.72 0.21
CA ARG A 183 46.96 49.05 -0.32
C ARG A 183 47.06 50.18 0.71
N THR A 184 47.22 49.86 1.99
CA THR A 184 47.35 50.87 3.04
C THR A 184 48.71 51.58 2.90
N PRO A 185 48.77 52.91 2.68
CA PRO A 185 50.03 53.62 2.53
C PRO A 185 50.88 53.56 3.80
N LEU A 186 52.20 53.54 3.66
CA LEU A 186 53.13 53.64 4.79
C LEU A 186 52.92 54.97 5.52
N SER A 187 52.83 54.95 6.85
CA SER A 187 52.71 56.20 7.62
C SER A 187 54.06 56.93 7.65
N PHE A 188 54.03 58.24 7.87
CA PHE A 188 55.24 59.04 7.94
C PHE A 188 56.13 58.63 9.13
N ASP A 189 55.54 58.26 10.26
CA ASP A 189 56.26 57.80 11.46
C ASP A 189 56.90 56.41 11.28
N ASP A 190 56.36 55.57 10.37
CA ASP A 190 56.97 54.28 10.01
C ASP A 190 58.11 54.42 8.99
N ALA A 191 58.20 55.57 8.31
CA ALA A 191 59.15 55.83 7.22
C ALA A 191 60.46 56.50 7.69
N VAL A 192 60.49 57.06 8.90
CA VAL A 192 61.59 57.84 9.49
C VAL A 192 62.17 57.11 10.70
#